data_AF-A0A969VMN0-F1
#
_entry.id   AF-A0A969VMN0-F1
#
_cell.length_a   1.000
_cell.length_b   1.000
_cell.length_c   1.000
_cell.angle_alpha   90.00
_cell.angle_beta   90.00
_cell.angle_gamma   90.00
#
_symmetry.space_group_name_H-M   'P 1'
#
loop_
_entity.id
_entity.type
_entity.pdbx_description
1 polymer ?
#
loop_
_entity_poly.entity_id
_entity_poly.type
_entity_poly.pdbx_seq_one_letter_code
_entity_poly.pdbx_strand_id
1 'polypeptide(L)'
;MHNDPPPLDAPLPETPFSADLRAALDAVYDLAPSHVPRTLVVCRCPVCMSGGTLAQILATPTRSLTPDLVREYTNSAHGDPTDPDDLNALLPRYLDLIAQDISVDWNSVGADLRRFGDARGNLPGFPAPGMGPVLDLYAQHLLGHFAALQVQGAEPIETPWSLLPFLVIGGWPVAPLTETLDGLFQRPDFGPAALVWFLEEMGRQVRDGRLDLWAFSRYRPEAAPALAAWLNRLLTSEAATAVMTDPSLPENIAVWVAPLASLGGQITPAILGFLAGPTGGEGS
;
A
#
# COMPACT_ATOMS: atom_id res chain seq x y z
N MET A 1 1.86 -5.81 21.98
CA MET A 1 3.26 -5.61 22.40
C MET A 1 3.83 -4.57 21.45
N HIS A 2 4.26 -3.41 21.94
CA HIS A 2 5.01 -2.49 21.07
C HIS A 2 6.42 -3.05 20.97
N ASN A 3 6.70 -3.75 19.88
CA ASN A 3 8.08 -4.04 19.51
C ASN A 3 8.74 -2.69 19.25
N ASP A 4 9.87 -2.43 19.89
CA ASP A 4 10.68 -1.26 19.56
C ASP A 4 10.91 -1.26 18.04
N PRO A 5 10.72 -0.11 17.36
CA PRO A 5 10.92 -0.06 15.92
C PRO A 5 12.37 -0.51 15.62
N PRO A 6 12.57 -1.28 14.55
CA PRO A 6 13.92 -1.68 14.17
C PRO A 6 14.80 -0.44 13.96
N PRO A 7 16.14 -0.60 14.09
CA PRO A 7 17.07 0.48 13.75
C PRO A 7 16.72 1.08 12.38
N LEU A 8 16.86 2.41 12.23
CA LEU A 8 16.49 3.13 10.99
C LEU A 8 17.18 2.58 9.73
N ASP A 9 18.32 1.92 9.91
CA ASP A 9 19.16 1.32 8.88
C ASP A 9 19.12 -0.22 8.91
N ALA A 10 18.07 -0.81 9.49
CA ALA A 10 17.88 -2.25 9.45
C ALA A 10 17.78 -2.72 8.00
N PRO A 11 18.47 -3.81 7.61
CA PRO A 11 18.31 -4.37 6.29
C PRO A 11 16.86 -4.85 6.11
N LEU A 12 16.36 -4.79 4.87
CA LEU A 12 15.10 -5.41 4.52
C LEU A 12 15.16 -6.91 4.88
N PRO A 13 14.07 -7.51 5.36
CA PRO A 13 13.97 -8.96 5.46
C PRO A 13 14.38 -9.65 4.15
N GLU A 14 15.15 -10.73 4.24
CA GLU A 14 15.69 -11.37 3.04
C GLU A 14 14.62 -12.16 2.28
N THR A 15 14.43 -11.83 1.00
CA THR A 15 13.51 -12.48 0.07
C THR A 15 14.13 -12.53 -1.32
N PRO A 16 13.55 -13.27 -2.28
CA PRO A 16 14.01 -13.19 -3.67
C PRO A 16 13.87 -11.81 -4.32
N PHE A 17 13.20 -10.85 -3.66
CA PHE A 17 12.92 -9.52 -4.18
C PHE A 17 13.62 -8.40 -3.39
N SER A 18 14.25 -8.68 -2.25
CA SER A 18 14.80 -7.65 -1.34
C SER A 18 15.94 -6.85 -1.99
N ALA A 19 16.79 -7.49 -2.79
CA ALA A 19 17.88 -6.80 -3.49
C ALA A 19 17.36 -5.80 -4.54
N ASP A 20 16.42 -6.23 -5.40
CA ASP A 20 15.83 -5.38 -6.43
C ASP A 20 14.95 -4.28 -5.83
N LEU A 21 14.21 -4.58 -4.76
CA LEU A 21 13.44 -3.60 -4.00
C LEU A 21 14.35 -2.53 -3.40
N ARG A 22 15.50 -2.92 -2.82
CA ARG A 22 16.50 -1.98 -2.30
C ARG A 22 17.10 -1.13 -3.42
N ALA A 23 17.44 -1.73 -4.55
CA ALA A 23 17.97 -1.00 -5.70
C ALA A 23 16.98 0.03 -6.23
N ALA A 24 15.69 -0.30 -6.32
CA ALA A 24 14.64 0.64 -6.68
C ALA A 24 14.53 1.78 -5.66
N LEU A 25 14.55 1.48 -4.36
CA LEU A 25 14.54 2.50 -3.29
C LEU A 25 15.74 3.45 -3.38
N ASP A 26 16.95 2.93 -3.57
CA ASP A 26 18.15 3.76 -3.71
C ASP A 26 18.05 4.67 -4.94
N ALA A 27 17.52 4.19 -6.06
CA ALA A 27 17.27 5.01 -7.23
C ALA A 27 16.20 6.10 -6.98
N VAL A 28 15.17 5.84 -6.17
CA VAL A 28 14.20 6.88 -5.77
C VAL A 28 14.88 7.94 -4.90
N TYR A 29 15.74 7.53 -3.94
CA TYR A 29 16.51 8.46 -3.12
C TYR A 29 17.48 9.32 -3.94
N ASP A 30 18.14 8.76 -4.96
CA ASP A 30 19.08 9.49 -5.83
C ASP A 30 18.39 10.59 -6.66
N LEU A 31 17.10 10.41 -6.97
CA LEU A 31 16.29 11.37 -7.70
C LEU A 31 15.60 12.40 -6.80
N ALA A 32 15.58 12.17 -5.49
CA ALA A 32 14.90 13.00 -4.52
C ALA A 32 15.84 14.03 -3.86
N PRO A 33 15.32 15.18 -3.40
CA PRO A 33 16.05 16.04 -2.48
C PRO A 33 16.49 15.27 -1.23
N SER A 34 17.71 15.49 -0.78
CA SER A 34 18.25 14.81 0.42
C SER A 34 17.67 15.30 1.74
N HIS A 35 16.96 16.44 1.72
CA HIS A 35 16.31 17.06 2.86
C HIS A 35 14.97 17.64 2.45
N VAL A 36 14.05 17.70 3.40
CA VAL A 36 12.77 18.40 3.24
C VAL A 36 13.00 19.91 3.15
N PRO A 37 12.37 20.63 2.20
CA PRO A 37 12.51 22.07 2.07
C PRO A 37 12.12 22.83 3.34
N ARG A 38 12.80 23.94 3.64
CA ARG A 38 12.41 24.84 4.76
C ARG A 38 11.04 25.48 4.59
N THR A 39 10.48 25.41 3.38
CA THR A 39 9.15 25.87 3.01
C THR A 39 8.05 24.88 3.33
N LEU A 40 8.36 23.72 3.94
CA LEU A 40 7.41 22.66 4.27
C LEU A 40 6.07 23.19 4.81
N VAL A 41 5.00 22.87 4.08
CA VAL A 41 3.64 23.31 4.40
C VAL A 41 2.91 22.21 5.18
N VAL A 42 2.65 22.48 6.45
CA VAL A 42 2.01 21.54 7.40
C VAL A 42 1.11 22.28 8.40
N CYS A 43 0.12 21.59 8.97
CA CYS A 43 -0.68 22.14 10.05
C CYS A 43 0.17 22.31 11.32
N ARG A 44 0.22 23.53 11.87
CA ARG A 44 1.01 23.87 13.07
C ARG A 44 0.14 24.03 14.33
N CYS A 45 -1.08 23.51 14.33
CA CYS A 45 -1.90 23.54 15.53
C CYS A 45 -1.28 22.62 16.61
N PRO A 46 -1.55 22.85 17.91
CA PRO A 46 -0.97 22.06 18.99
C PRO A 46 -1.25 20.54 18.94
N VAL A 47 -2.21 20.11 18.13
CA VAL A 47 -2.63 18.71 17.97
C VAL A 47 -1.92 18.03 16.80
N CYS A 48 -1.56 18.78 15.75
CA CYS A 48 -1.07 18.21 14.50
C CYS A 48 0.46 18.12 14.44
N MET A 49 1.16 19.20 14.81
CA MET A 49 2.62 19.23 14.81
C MET A 49 3.17 20.33 15.71
N SER A 50 4.07 19.94 16.61
CA SER A 50 4.81 20.88 17.43
C SER A 50 5.91 21.58 16.61
N GLY A 51 6.28 22.81 17.00
CA GLY A 51 7.41 23.52 16.38
C GLY A 51 8.74 22.78 16.54
N GLY A 52 8.92 22.00 17.62
CA GLY A 52 10.09 21.16 17.84
C GLY A 52 10.17 20.00 16.84
N THR A 53 9.05 19.31 16.63
CA THR A 53 8.94 18.23 15.63
C THR A 53 9.22 18.75 14.22
N LEU A 54 8.65 19.90 13.85
CA LEU A 54 8.92 20.54 12.55
C LEU A 54 10.41 20.84 12.39
N ALA A 55 11.04 21.44 13.40
CA ALA A 55 12.46 21.76 13.35
C ALA A 55 13.33 20.51 13.20
N GLN A 56 12.93 19.38 13.79
CA GLN A 56 13.61 18.10 13.61
C GLN A 56 13.45 17.56 12.18
N ILE A 57 12.24 17.57 11.61
CA ILE A 57 12.00 17.14 10.22
C ILE A 57 12.88 17.94 9.26
N LEU A 58 12.94 19.26 9.43
CA LEU A 58 13.70 20.15 8.54
C LEU A 58 15.23 20.03 8.70
N ALA A 59 15.72 19.57 9.85
CA ALA A 59 17.15 19.44 10.14
C ALA A 59 17.70 18.04 9.83
N THR A 60 16.84 17.03 9.72
CA THR A 60 17.21 15.64 9.50
C THR A 60 17.23 15.32 8.00
N PRO A 61 18.29 14.69 7.47
CA PRO A 61 18.27 14.16 6.11
C PRO A 61 17.08 13.22 5.90
N THR A 62 16.39 13.28 4.76
CA THR A 62 15.18 12.48 4.49
C THR A 62 15.37 11.01 4.83
N ARG A 63 16.49 10.42 4.40
CA ARG A 63 16.82 8.99 4.61
C ARG A 63 16.91 8.64 6.11
N SER A 64 17.19 9.61 6.96
CA SER A 64 17.37 9.45 8.41
C SER A 64 16.14 9.88 9.22
N LEU A 65 15.02 10.27 8.57
CA LEU A 65 13.79 10.58 9.29
C LEU A 65 13.29 9.32 10.01
N THR A 66 12.94 9.46 11.29
CA THR A 66 12.39 8.36 12.08
C THR A 66 10.96 8.05 11.64
N PRO A 67 10.45 6.81 11.89
CA PRO A 67 9.05 6.49 11.68
C PRO A 67 8.12 7.50 12.36
N ASP A 68 8.44 7.93 13.58
CA ASP A 68 7.62 8.90 14.32
C ASP A 68 7.61 10.28 13.64
N LEU A 69 8.75 10.75 13.11
CA LEU A 69 8.78 12.01 12.36
C LEU A 69 7.95 11.92 11.07
N VAL A 70 7.96 10.77 10.39
CA VAL A 70 7.13 10.53 9.21
C VAL A 70 5.65 10.48 9.60
N ARG A 71 5.28 9.79 10.67
CA ARG A 71 3.89 9.73 11.17
C ARG A 71 3.36 11.09 11.62
N GLU A 72 4.18 11.87 12.30
CA GLU A 72 3.86 13.26 12.67
C GLU A 72 3.62 14.13 11.43
N TYR A 73 4.46 13.98 10.40
CA TYR A 73 4.19 14.62 9.11
C TYR A 73 2.87 14.12 8.49
N THR A 74 2.65 12.81 8.39
CA THR A 74 1.39 12.21 7.88
C THR A 74 0.17 12.78 8.60
N ASN A 75 0.23 12.86 9.93
CA ASN A 75 -0.83 13.38 10.78
C ASN A 75 -1.06 14.88 10.56
N SER A 76 -0.01 15.66 10.33
CA SER A 76 -0.14 17.11 10.16
C SER A 76 -0.60 17.55 8.77
N ALA A 77 -0.47 16.66 7.78
CA ALA A 77 -0.64 16.95 6.36
C ALA A 77 -2.12 16.89 5.93
N HIS A 78 -2.98 17.60 6.67
CA HIS A 78 -4.40 17.73 6.34
C HIS A 78 -4.59 18.77 5.22
N GLY A 79 -4.79 18.30 3.99
CA GLY A 79 -5.07 19.16 2.83
C GLY A 79 -4.41 18.66 1.56
N ASP A 80 -4.73 19.29 0.43
CA ASP A 80 -4.12 18.93 -0.85
C ASP A 80 -2.61 19.30 -0.85
N PRO A 81 -1.77 18.48 -1.49
CA PRO A 81 -0.36 18.81 -1.65
C PRO A 81 -0.19 20.00 -2.58
N THR A 82 0.50 21.04 -2.10
CA THR A 82 0.71 22.29 -2.84
C THR A 82 2.14 22.46 -3.34
N ASP A 83 3.11 21.73 -2.79
CA ASP A 83 4.52 21.86 -3.12
C ASP A 83 5.09 20.49 -3.56
N PRO A 84 5.52 20.33 -4.83
CA PRO A 84 6.10 19.08 -5.30
C PRO A 84 7.46 18.79 -4.65
N ASP A 85 8.21 19.80 -4.21
CA ASP A 85 9.54 19.59 -3.61
C ASP A 85 9.41 18.93 -2.24
N ASP A 86 8.40 19.31 -1.45
CA ASP A 86 8.07 18.64 -0.18
C ASP A 86 7.78 17.15 -0.39
N LEU A 87 6.94 16.84 -1.37
CA LEU A 87 6.55 15.46 -1.65
C LEU A 87 7.69 14.63 -2.25
N ASN A 88 8.44 15.18 -3.20
CA ASN A 88 9.61 14.51 -3.77
C ASN A 88 10.66 14.24 -2.69
N ALA A 89 10.83 15.15 -1.72
CA ALA A 89 11.73 14.95 -0.60
C ALA A 89 11.24 13.88 0.39
N LEU A 90 9.93 13.71 0.60
CA LEU A 90 9.40 12.80 1.62
C LEU A 90 9.05 11.40 1.12
N LEU A 91 8.60 11.27 -0.13
CA LEU A 91 8.17 10.00 -0.72
C LEU A 91 9.19 8.86 -0.52
N PRO A 92 10.51 9.02 -0.78
CA PRO A 92 11.45 7.91 -0.66
C PRO A 92 11.43 7.28 0.74
N ARG A 93 11.27 8.09 1.78
CA ARG A 93 11.25 7.58 3.16
C ARG A 93 9.97 6.85 3.50
N TYR A 94 8.82 7.29 2.98
CA TYR A 94 7.57 6.53 3.10
C TYR A 94 7.76 5.13 2.53
N LEU A 95 8.27 5.05 1.29
CA LEU A 95 8.47 3.78 0.58
C LEU A 95 9.46 2.86 1.30
N ASP A 96 10.53 3.43 1.87
CA ASP A 96 11.53 2.69 2.63
C ASP A 96 10.94 2.11 3.93
N LEU A 97 10.12 2.88 4.66
CA LEU A 97 9.43 2.40 5.86
C LEU A 97 8.39 1.32 5.54
N ILE A 98 7.61 1.51 4.48
CA ILE A 98 6.64 0.50 4.01
C ILE A 98 7.35 -0.79 3.61
N ALA A 99 8.48 -0.70 2.90
CA ALA A 99 9.27 -1.89 2.53
C ALA A 99 9.83 -2.64 3.75
N GLN A 100 10.03 -1.95 4.87
CA GLN A 100 10.43 -2.54 6.15
C GLN A 100 9.25 -3.02 6.99
N ASP A 101 8.03 -3.00 6.45
CA ASP A 101 6.79 -3.33 7.15
C ASP A 101 6.53 -2.43 8.38
N ILE A 102 6.93 -1.16 8.27
CA ILE A 102 6.72 -0.14 9.31
C ILE A 102 5.60 0.80 8.88
N SER A 103 4.51 0.81 9.64
CA SER A 103 3.40 1.76 9.41
C SER A 103 3.88 3.21 9.48
N VAL A 104 3.43 4.00 8.51
CA VAL A 104 3.72 5.43 8.34
C VAL A 104 2.59 6.34 8.80
N ASP A 105 1.57 5.77 9.47
CA ASP A 105 0.46 6.51 10.06
C ASP A 105 0.16 6.12 11.50
N TRP A 106 -0.62 6.98 12.17
CA TRP A 106 -1.10 6.70 13.53
C TRP A 106 -2.46 5.99 13.54
N ASN A 107 -3.23 6.08 12.46
CA ASN A 107 -4.65 5.74 12.45
C ASN A 107 -5.01 4.59 11.50
N SER A 108 -4.05 4.02 10.78
CA SER A 108 -4.20 2.90 9.84
C SER A 108 -5.40 3.03 8.91
N VAL A 109 -5.66 4.24 8.40
CA VAL A 109 -6.81 4.51 7.51
C VAL A 109 -6.45 4.33 6.03
N GLY A 110 -5.24 3.83 5.73
CA GLY A 110 -4.78 3.55 4.37
C GLY A 110 -4.68 4.80 3.49
N ALA A 111 -4.52 5.98 4.11
CA ALA A 111 -4.48 7.27 3.42
C ALA A 111 -3.05 7.78 3.19
N ASP A 112 -2.04 7.01 3.57
CA ASP A 112 -0.68 7.53 3.72
C ASP A 112 -0.05 7.83 2.37
N LEU A 113 -0.34 6.98 1.39
CA LEU A 113 0.05 7.22 0.02
C LEU A 113 -0.95 8.12 -0.74
N ARG A 114 -2.12 8.40 -0.19
CA ARG A 114 -3.19 9.15 -0.88
C ARG A 114 -2.69 10.50 -1.36
N ARG A 115 -1.97 11.24 -0.52
CA ARG A 115 -1.43 12.56 -0.85
C ARG A 115 -0.49 12.49 -2.05
N PHE A 116 0.36 11.47 -2.12
CA PHE A 116 1.26 11.26 -3.26
C PHE A 116 0.48 10.88 -4.52
N GLY A 117 -0.55 10.04 -4.40
CA GLY A 117 -1.40 9.72 -5.55
C GLY A 117 -2.19 10.93 -6.07
N ASP A 118 -2.72 11.76 -5.16
CA ASP A 118 -3.44 12.99 -5.52
C ASP A 118 -2.49 13.97 -6.24
N ALA A 119 -1.24 14.06 -5.80
CA ALA A 119 -0.20 14.85 -6.46
C ALA A 119 0.21 14.29 -7.84
N ARG A 120 0.36 12.97 -8.00
CA ARG A 120 0.82 12.33 -9.25
C ARG A 120 -0.06 12.69 -10.45
N GLY A 121 -1.35 12.93 -10.22
CA GLY A 121 -2.29 13.36 -11.27
C GLY A 121 -2.45 14.88 -11.42
N ASN A 122 -2.21 15.65 -10.36
CA ASN A 122 -2.68 17.04 -10.28
C ASN A 122 -1.59 18.09 -9.99
N LEU A 123 -0.39 17.68 -9.57
CA LEU A 123 0.67 18.59 -9.13
C LEU A 123 1.84 18.57 -10.12
N PRO A 124 2.02 19.63 -10.93
CA PRO A 124 3.17 19.75 -11.83
C PRO A 124 4.49 19.63 -11.08
N GLY A 125 5.42 18.84 -11.62
CA GLY A 125 6.73 18.58 -11.00
C GLY A 125 6.76 17.39 -10.03
N PHE A 126 5.61 16.73 -9.79
CA PHE A 126 5.54 15.49 -9.03
C PHE A 126 5.01 14.31 -9.89
N PRO A 127 5.64 13.12 -9.83
CA PRO A 127 6.94 12.87 -9.21
C PRO A 127 8.07 13.56 -9.99
N ALA A 128 9.24 13.71 -9.37
CA ALA A 128 10.41 14.31 -10.01
C ALA A 128 10.75 13.63 -11.35
N PRO A 129 11.37 14.34 -12.32
CA PRO A 129 11.74 13.77 -13.61
C PRO A 129 12.53 12.46 -13.47
N GLY A 130 12.07 11.40 -14.16
CA GLY A 130 12.69 10.07 -14.12
C GLY A 130 12.26 9.18 -12.95
N MET A 131 11.59 9.72 -11.92
CA MET A 131 11.19 8.94 -10.74
C MET A 131 10.01 8.01 -11.03
N GLY A 132 9.12 8.36 -11.95
CA GLY A 132 7.94 7.55 -12.32
C GLY A 132 8.25 6.07 -12.63
N PRO A 133 9.11 5.76 -13.61
CA PRO A 133 9.49 4.38 -13.92
C PRO A 133 10.12 3.62 -12.74
N VAL A 134 10.89 4.31 -11.90
CA VAL A 134 11.51 3.70 -10.70
C VAL A 134 10.45 3.36 -9.66
N LEU A 135 9.47 4.24 -9.44
CA LEU A 135 8.33 3.99 -8.57
C LEU A 135 7.50 2.79 -9.04
N ASP A 136 7.33 2.64 -10.36
CA ASP A 136 6.61 1.50 -10.91
C ASP A 136 7.36 0.19 -10.63
N LEU A 137 8.69 0.15 -10.83
CA LEU A 137 9.52 -1.01 -10.45
C LEU A 137 9.47 -1.31 -8.94
N TYR A 138 9.59 -0.26 -8.11
CA TYR A 138 9.46 -0.39 -6.66
C TYR A 138 8.17 -1.10 -6.27
N ALA A 139 7.02 -0.67 -6.82
CA ALA A 139 5.73 -1.26 -6.49
C ALA A 139 5.64 -2.75 -6.87
N GLN A 140 6.25 -3.13 -8.01
CA GLN A 140 6.29 -4.53 -8.44
C GLN A 140 7.11 -5.39 -7.48
N HIS A 141 8.32 -4.93 -7.12
CA HIS A 141 9.19 -5.63 -6.19
C HIS A 141 8.62 -5.66 -4.77
N LEU A 142 7.89 -4.63 -4.35
CA LEU A 142 7.21 -4.57 -3.07
C LEU A 142 6.13 -5.66 -2.95
N LEU A 143 5.27 -5.81 -3.96
CA LEU A 143 4.26 -6.87 -4.00
C LEU A 143 4.91 -8.27 -3.93
N GLY A 144 5.99 -8.49 -4.68
CA GLY A 144 6.74 -9.74 -4.63
C GLY A 144 7.39 -10.00 -3.27
N HIS A 145 7.97 -8.96 -2.67
CA HIS A 145 8.62 -9.01 -1.35
C HIS A 145 7.64 -9.47 -0.27
N PHE A 146 6.48 -8.83 -0.16
CA PHE A 146 5.48 -9.18 0.84
C PHE A 146 4.80 -10.53 0.58
N ALA A 147 4.63 -10.92 -0.68
CA ALA A 147 4.18 -12.27 -1.02
C ALA A 147 5.18 -13.33 -0.54
N ALA A 148 6.47 -13.09 -0.74
CA ALA A 148 7.53 -14.00 -0.29
C ALA A 148 7.59 -14.09 1.25
N LEU A 149 7.42 -12.98 1.97
CA LEU A 149 7.38 -12.96 3.43
C LEU A 149 6.25 -13.84 3.99
N GLN A 150 5.03 -13.70 3.47
CA GLN A 150 3.90 -14.53 3.90
C GLN A 150 4.13 -16.02 3.62
N VAL A 151 4.67 -16.35 2.44
CA VAL A 151 5.00 -17.74 2.09
C VAL A 151 6.07 -18.32 3.01
N GLN A 152 7.01 -17.51 3.48
CA GLN A 152 8.03 -17.89 4.46
C GLN A 152 7.49 -18.00 5.90
N GLY A 153 6.20 -17.71 6.12
CA GLY A 153 5.56 -17.77 7.44
C GLY A 153 5.80 -16.53 8.31
N ALA A 154 6.24 -15.41 7.73
CA ALA A 154 6.21 -14.13 8.42
C ALA A 154 4.75 -13.63 8.52
N GLU A 155 4.47 -12.80 9.53
CA GLU A 155 3.18 -12.15 9.73
C GLU A 155 3.33 -10.64 9.51
N PRO A 156 3.56 -10.19 8.26
CA PRO A 156 3.72 -8.78 8.00
C PRO A 156 2.42 -8.00 8.26
N ILE A 157 2.55 -6.73 8.63
CA ILE A 157 1.43 -5.77 8.70
C ILE A 157 0.81 -5.64 7.31
N GLU A 158 1.67 -5.46 6.30
CA GLU A 158 1.26 -5.37 4.92
C GLU A 158 1.26 -6.73 4.22
N THR A 159 0.28 -6.95 3.36
CA THR A 159 0.14 -8.15 2.53
C THR A 159 -0.02 -7.72 1.08
N PRO A 160 0.22 -8.58 0.08
CA PRO A 160 -0.04 -8.20 -1.31
C PRO A 160 -1.51 -7.78 -1.54
N TRP A 161 -2.44 -8.32 -0.74
CA TRP A 161 -3.84 -7.90 -0.73
C TRP A 161 -4.04 -6.48 -0.19
N SER A 162 -3.43 -6.11 0.94
CA SER A 162 -3.55 -4.74 1.50
C SER A 162 -2.75 -3.70 0.71
N LEU A 163 -1.61 -4.10 0.13
CA LEU A 163 -0.77 -3.23 -0.69
C LEU A 163 -1.42 -2.84 -2.01
N LEU A 164 -2.22 -3.71 -2.62
CA LEU A 164 -2.90 -3.38 -3.87
C LEU A 164 -3.78 -2.10 -3.77
N PRO A 165 -4.73 -1.98 -2.81
CA PRO A 165 -5.43 -0.72 -2.54
C PRO A 165 -4.50 0.42 -2.22
N PHE A 166 -3.52 0.17 -1.36
CA PHE A 166 -2.62 1.19 -0.88
C PHE A 166 -1.80 1.84 -2.00
N LEU A 167 -1.27 1.02 -2.93
CA LEU A 167 -0.55 1.46 -4.11
C LEU A 167 -1.46 2.15 -5.12
N VAL A 168 -2.68 1.67 -5.36
CA VAL A 168 -3.60 2.38 -6.26
C VAL A 168 -3.99 3.75 -5.69
N ILE A 169 -4.22 3.84 -4.38
CA ILE A 169 -4.43 5.12 -3.68
C ILE A 169 -3.20 6.02 -3.81
N GLY A 170 -2.01 5.44 -3.78
CA GLY A 170 -0.74 6.09 -4.13
C GLY A 170 -0.59 6.55 -5.58
N GLY A 171 -1.58 6.31 -6.43
CA GLY A 171 -1.61 6.75 -7.83
C GLY A 171 -0.91 5.80 -8.80
N TRP A 172 -0.58 4.58 -8.38
CA TRP A 172 -0.10 3.57 -9.32
C TRP A 172 -1.25 3.03 -10.19
N PRO A 173 -1.03 2.83 -11.51
CA PRO A 173 -2.05 2.27 -12.38
C PRO A 173 -2.41 0.83 -11.99
N VAL A 174 -3.70 0.47 -12.07
CA VAL A 174 -4.17 -0.88 -11.69
C VAL A 174 -3.52 -1.98 -12.54
N ALA A 175 -3.43 -1.78 -13.86
CA ALA A 175 -3.02 -2.84 -14.78
C ALA A 175 -1.61 -3.41 -14.47
N PRO A 176 -0.53 -2.62 -14.36
CA PRO A 176 0.79 -3.13 -14.00
C PRO A 176 0.84 -3.84 -12.64
N LEU A 177 0.08 -3.36 -11.64
CA LEU A 177 0.03 -4.01 -10.32
C LEU A 177 -0.62 -5.40 -10.42
N THR A 178 -1.75 -5.48 -11.12
CA THR A 178 -2.47 -6.74 -11.32
C THR A 178 -1.71 -7.72 -12.22
N GLU A 179 -1.00 -7.24 -13.24
CA GLU A 179 -0.11 -8.05 -14.08
C GLU A 179 1.06 -8.62 -13.27
N THR A 180 1.59 -7.84 -12.32
CA THR A 180 2.61 -8.31 -11.40
C THR A 180 2.09 -9.44 -10.53
N LEU A 181 0.91 -9.26 -9.92
CA LEU A 181 0.27 -10.31 -9.12
C LEU A 181 -0.01 -11.57 -9.94
N ASP A 182 -0.53 -11.44 -11.16
CA ASP A 182 -0.75 -12.57 -12.08
C ASP A 182 0.58 -13.31 -12.35
N GLY A 183 1.66 -12.58 -12.60
CA GLY A 183 3.00 -13.15 -12.80
C GLY A 183 3.55 -13.83 -11.53
N LEU A 184 3.31 -13.26 -10.35
CA LEU A 184 3.69 -13.86 -9.07
C LEU A 184 2.95 -15.18 -8.84
N PHE A 185 1.63 -15.23 -9.06
CA PHE A 185 0.83 -16.45 -8.85
C PHE A 185 1.16 -17.58 -9.82
N GLN A 186 1.73 -17.25 -10.99
CA GLN A 186 2.16 -18.25 -11.98
C GLN A 186 3.55 -18.84 -11.70
N ARG A 187 4.29 -18.34 -10.72
CA ARG A 187 5.64 -18.86 -10.42
C ARG A 187 5.57 -20.26 -9.79
N PRO A 188 6.22 -21.29 -10.36
CA PRO A 188 6.08 -22.67 -9.87
C PRO A 188 6.58 -22.91 -8.45
N ASP A 189 7.56 -22.12 -8.01
CA ASP A 189 8.28 -22.28 -6.74
C ASP A 189 7.55 -21.68 -5.54
N PHE A 190 6.72 -20.66 -5.75
CA PHE A 190 6.02 -19.96 -4.67
C PHE A 190 4.56 -19.58 -4.98
N GLY A 191 4.20 -19.48 -6.26
CA GLY A 191 2.94 -18.91 -6.74
C GLY A 191 1.69 -19.54 -6.14
N PRO A 192 1.58 -20.88 -6.05
CA PRO A 192 0.43 -21.53 -5.40
C PRO A 192 0.26 -21.11 -3.93
N ALA A 193 1.34 -21.04 -3.15
CA ALA A 193 1.28 -20.63 -1.76
C ALA A 193 0.92 -19.15 -1.62
N ALA A 194 1.51 -18.28 -2.46
CA ALA A 194 1.16 -16.86 -2.47
C ALA A 194 -0.32 -16.62 -2.85
N LEU A 195 -0.87 -17.41 -3.78
CA LEU A 195 -2.27 -17.32 -4.14
C LEU A 195 -3.19 -17.71 -2.97
N VAL A 196 -2.85 -18.77 -2.22
CA VAL A 196 -3.62 -19.17 -1.02
C VAL A 196 -3.69 -18.02 -0.01
N TRP A 197 -2.55 -17.43 0.35
CA TRP A 197 -2.50 -16.30 1.28
C TRP A 197 -3.24 -15.07 0.76
N PHE A 198 -3.11 -14.76 -0.53
CA PHE A 198 -3.82 -13.66 -1.15
C PHE A 198 -5.35 -13.85 -1.08
N LEU A 199 -5.84 -15.05 -1.39
CA LEU A 199 -7.27 -15.38 -1.32
C LEU A 199 -7.77 -15.40 0.13
N GLU A 200 -6.97 -15.86 1.09
CA GLU A 200 -7.33 -15.80 2.51
C GLU A 200 -7.56 -14.35 2.97
N GLU A 201 -6.60 -13.46 2.70
CA GLU A 201 -6.68 -12.05 3.09
C GLU A 201 -7.83 -11.32 2.41
N MET A 202 -8.06 -11.59 1.13
CA MET A 202 -9.23 -11.10 0.41
C MET A 202 -10.53 -11.62 1.03
N GLY A 203 -10.59 -12.91 1.38
CA GLY A 203 -11.70 -13.57 2.03
C GLY A 203 -12.07 -12.94 3.38
N ARG A 204 -11.07 -12.53 4.17
CA ARG A 204 -11.25 -11.81 5.42
C ARG A 204 -11.94 -10.46 5.26
N GLN A 205 -11.89 -9.85 4.07
CA GLN A 205 -12.59 -8.60 3.75
C GLN A 205 -14.00 -8.79 3.19
N VAL A 206 -14.48 -10.04 3.06
CA VAL A 206 -15.86 -10.30 2.65
C VAL A 206 -16.82 -10.04 3.81
N ARG A 207 -17.81 -9.17 3.59
CA ARG A 207 -18.89 -8.83 4.54
C ARG A 207 -20.21 -8.84 3.78
N ASP A 208 -21.18 -9.62 4.27
CA ASP A 208 -22.52 -9.72 3.67
C ASP A 208 -22.52 -9.99 2.14
N GLY A 209 -21.60 -10.84 1.68
CA GLY A 209 -21.45 -11.18 0.26
C GLY A 209 -20.84 -10.05 -0.59
N ARG A 210 -20.17 -9.08 0.03
CA ARG A 210 -19.50 -7.96 -0.64
C ARG A 210 -18.04 -7.90 -0.21
N LEU A 211 -17.18 -7.47 -1.12
CA LEU A 211 -15.76 -7.28 -0.83
C LEU A 211 -15.56 -5.84 -0.37
N ASP A 212 -15.17 -5.64 0.88
CA ASP A 212 -14.95 -4.30 1.41
C ASP A 212 -13.63 -3.73 0.86
N LEU A 213 -13.78 -2.82 -0.09
CA LEU A 213 -12.69 -2.04 -0.69
C LEU A 213 -13.00 -0.54 -0.54
N TRP A 214 -13.46 -0.14 0.64
CA TRP A 214 -13.87 1.24 0.93
C TRP A 214 -12.86 2.27 0.43
N ALA A 215 -11.56 2.02 0.64
CA ALA A 215 -10.50 2.95 0.28
C ALA A 215 -10.44 3.22 -1.25
N PHE A 216 -10.68 2.21 -2.09
CA PHE A 216 -10.83 2.39 -3.53
C PHE A 216 -12.06 3.22 -3.88
N SER A 217 -13.21 2.82 -3.33
CA SER A 217 -14.49 3.45 -3.64
C SER A 217 -14.51 4.95 -3.30
N ARG A 218 -13.75 5.34 -2.26
CA ARG A 218 -13.66 6.71 -1.77
C ARG A 218 -12.57 7.54 -2.45
N TYR A 219 -11.40 6.97 -2.68
CA TYR A 219 -10.22 7.75 -3.10
C TYR A 219 -9.85 7.59 -4.58
N ARG A 220 -10.20 6.44 -5.19
CA ARG A 220 -9.90 6.12 -6.60
C ARG A 220 -11.09 5.41 -7.27
N PRO A 221 -12.30 5.99 -7.28
CA PRO A 221 -13.47 5.35 -7.88
C PRO A 221 -13.28 5.01 -9.37
N GLU A 222 -12.44 5.76 -10.09
CA GLU A 222 -12.07 5.51 -11.48
C GLU A 222 -11.28 4.20 -11.68
N ALA A 223 -10.60 3.70 -10.65
CA ALA A 223 -9.86 2.43 -10.69
C ALA A 223 -10.76 1.22 -10.46
N ALA A 224 -11.93 1.40 -9.85
CA ALA A 224 -12.82 0.31 -9.44
C ALA A 224 -13.27 -0.62 -10.59
N PRO A 225 -13.61 -0.14 -11.80
CA PRO A 225 -13.99 -1.01 -12.91
C PRO A 225 -12.86 -1.95 -13.34
N ALA A 226 -11.63 -1.44 -13.46
CA ALA A 226 -10.47 -2.24 -13.86
C ALA A 226 -10.15 -3.32 -12.80
N LEU A 227 -10.22 -2.95 -11.52
CA LEU A 227 -10.00 -3.87 -10.42
C LEU A 227 -11.08 -4.95 -10.35
N ALA A 228 -12.36 -4.58 -10.44
CA ALA A 228 -13.47 -5.54 -10.46
C ALA A 228 -13.33 -6.53 -11.62
N ALA A 229 -12.93 -6.05 -12.80
CA ALA A 229 -12.66 -6.91 -13.94
C ALA A 229 -11.51 -7.89 -13.68
N TRP A 230 -10.42 -7.45 -13.06
CA TRP A 230 -9.31 -8.34 -12.69
C TRP A 230 -9.72 -9.36 -11.63
N LEU A 231 -10.39 -8.95 -10.55
CA LEU A 231 -10.84 -9.86 -9.48
C LEU A 231 -11.78 -10.94 -10.02
N ASN A 232 -12.69 -10.61 -10.93
CA ASN A 232 -13.52 -11.62 -11.58
C ASN A 232 -12.70 -12.62 -12.39
N ARG A 233 -11.67 -12.17 -13.14
CA ARG A 233 -10.78 -13.08 -13.87
C ARG A 233 -9.98 -13.96 -12.92
N LEU A 234 -9.43 -13.40 -11.84
CA LEU A 234 -8.67 -14.14 -10.84
C LEU A 234 -9.54 -15.22 -10.20
N LEU A 235 -10.71 -14.86 -9.67
CA LEU A 235 -11.62 -15.78 -8.98
C LEU A 235 -12.24 -16.85 -9.89
N THR A 236 -12.28 -16.61 -11.21
CA THR A 236 -12.75 -17.62 -12.18
C THR A 236 -11.61 -18.39 -12.84
N SER A 237 -10.36 -18.13 -12.44
CA SER A 237 -9.20 -18.89 -12.92
C SER A 237 -9.20 -20.32 -12.37
N GLU A 238 -8.58 -21.23 -13.12
CA GLU A 238 -8.39 -22.63 -12.72
C GLU A 238 -7.63 -22.72 -11.39
N ALA A 239 -6.56 -21.93 -11.23
CA ALA A 239 -5.74 -21.92 -10.02
C ALA A 239 -6.53 -21.48 -8.78
N ALA A 240 -7.29 -20.38 -8.87
CA ALA A 240 -8.11 -19.93 -7.74
C ALA A 240 -9.24 -20.91 -7.43
N THR A 241 -9.87 -21.49 -8.47
CA THR A 241 -10.91 -22.52 -8.30
C THR A 241 -10.36 -23.75 -7.59
N ALA A 242 -9.15 -24.19 -7.96
CA ALA A 242 -8.48 -25.31 -7.31
C ALA A 242 -8.24 -25.02 -5.82
N VAL A 243 -7.74 -23.83 -5.47
CA VAL A 243 -7.57 -23.42 -4.06
C VAL A 243 -8.90 -23.37 -3.33
N MET A 244 -9.92 -22.72 -3.87
CA MET A 244 -11.23 -22.56 -3.21
C MET A 244 -11.99 -23.86 -3.00
N THR A 245 -11.63 -24.93 -3.71
CA THR A 245 -12.27 -26.25 -3.62
C THR A 245 -11.38 -27.32 -3.01
N ASP A 246 -10.16 -26.98 -2.58
CA ASP A 246 -9.21 -27.92 -2.02
C ASP A 246 -9.62 -28.35 -0.60
N PRO A 247 -10.02 -29.62 -0.39
CA PRO A 247 -10.42 -30.11 0.92
C PRO A 247 -9.24 -30.30 1.88
N SER A 248 -8.00 -30.14 1.41
CA SER A 248 -6.78 -30.26 2.22
C SER A 248 -6.32 -28.94 2.84
N LEU A 249 -6.98 -27.82 2.52
CA LEU A 249 -6.68 -26.53 3.15
C LEU A 249 -6.88 -26.62 4.67
N PRO A 250 -5.97 -26.01 5.47
CA PRO A 250 -6.18 -25.84 6.90
C PRO A 250 -7.52 -25.17 7.19
N GLU A 251 -8.25 -25.62 8.21
CA GLU A 251 -9.58 -25.11 8.55
C GLU A 251 -9.59 -23.59 8.75
N ASN A 252 -8.52 -23.05 9.37
CA ASN A 252 -8.35 -21.62 9.60
C ASN A 252 -8.16 -20.80 8.31
N ILE A 253 -7.80 -21.42 7.20
CA ILE A 253 -7.69 -20.80 5.87
C ILE A 253 -8.99 -21.02 5.08
N ALA A 254 -9.50 -22.27 5.08
CA ALA A 254 -10.68 -22.68 4.33
C ALA A 254 -11.92 -21.82 4.65
N VAL A 255 -12.10 -21.41 5.92
CA VAL A 255 -13.21 -20.55 6.34
C VAL A 255 -13.22 -19.18 5.66
N TRP A 256 -12.05 -18.64 5.32
CA TRP A 256 -11.92 -17.33 4.67
C TRP A 256 -11.97 -17.44 3.15
N VAL A 257 -11.46 -18.53 2.60
CA VAL A 257 -11.44 -18.74 1.15
C VAL A 257 -12.81 -19.16 0.61
N ALA A 258 -13.58 -19.98 1.34
CA ALA A 258 -14.86 -20.52 0.87
C ALA A 258 -15.90 -19.45 0.42
N PRO A 259 -16.09 -18.31 1.12
CA PRO A 259 -16.97 -17.24 0.67
C PRO A 259 -16.65 -16.70 -0.73
N LEU A 260 -15.39 -16.73 -1.16
CA LEU A 260 -14.97 -16.18 -2.45
C LEU A 260 -15.54 -16.94 -3.65
N ALA A 261 -15.82 -18.23 -3.50
CA ALA A 261 -16.43 -19.04 -4.56
C ALA A 261 -17.80 -18.49 -4.98
N SER A 262 -18.53 -17.86 -4.05
CA SER A 262 -19.82 -17.22 -4.32
C SER A 262 -19.71 -15.87 -5.04
N LEU A 263 -18.53 -15.22 -4.99
CA LEU A 263 -18.27 -13.91 -5.58
C LEU A 263 -17.77 -14.00 -7.03
N GLY A 264 -17.23 -15.15 -7.44
CA GLY A 264 -16.65 -15.35 -8.77
C GLY A 264 -17.61 -14.94 -9.90
N GLY A 265 -17.18 -14.02 -10.75
CA GLY A 265 -17.96 -13.50 -11.88
C GLY A 265 -19.06 -12.51 -11.50
N GLN A 266 -19.21 -12.18 -10.21
CA GLN A 266 -20.25 -11.28 -9.69
C GLN A 266 -19.67 -9.97 -9.16
N ILE A 267 -18.34 -9.79 -9.10
CA ILE A 267 -17.74 -8.56 -8.57
C ILE A 267 -18.02 -7.42 -9.54
N THR A 268 -18.81 -6.44 -9.10
CA THR A 268 -19.06 -5.18 -9.80
C THR A 268 -18.46 -4.03 -8.99
N PRO A 269 -18.28 -2.83 -9.58
CA PRO A 269 -17.89 -1.65 -8.81
C PRO A 269 -18.83 -1.35 -7.63
N ALA A 270 -20.11 -1.73 -7.73
CA ALA A 270 -21.07 -1.59 -6.63
C ALA A 270 -20.85 -2.64 -5.52
N ILE A 271 -20.31 -3.81 -5.84
CA ILE A 271 -20.01 -4.88 -4.88
C ILE A 271 -18.68 -4.65 -4.17
N LEU A 272 -17.77 -3.87 -4.78
CA LEU A 272 -16.64 -3.26 -4.08
C LEU A 272 -17.20 -2.17 -3.14
N GLY A 273 -17.32 -2.51 -1.87
CA GLY A 273 -18.18 -1.83 -0.91
C GLY A 273 -18.13 -0.30 -0.94
N PHE A 274 -19.29 0.31 -1.23
CA PHE A 274 -19.71 1.56 -0.60
C PHE A 274 -20.67 1.15 0.53
N LEU A 275 -20.13 0.88 1.71
CA LEU A 275 -20.94 1.10 2.90
C LEU A 275 -20.96 2.62 3.05
N ALA A 276 -22.06 3.25 2.66
CA ALA A 276 -22.40 4.56 3.19
C ALA A 276 -22.56 4.38 4.69
N GLY A 277 -21.44 4.40 5.43
CA GLY A 277 -21.47 4.67 6.85
C GLY A 277 -22.28 5.95 7.04
N PRO A 278 -23.11 6.04 8.09
CA PRO A 278 -23.92 7.23 8.32
C PRO A 278 -22.99 8.43 8.23
N THR A 279 -23.26 9.34 7.30
CA THR A 279 -22.62 10.63 7.26
C THR A 279 -22.90 11.24 8.62
N GLY A 280 -21.96 11.10 9.55
CA GLY A 280 -22.01 11.78 10.83
C GLY A 280 -22.18 13.23 10.48
N GLY A 281 -23.36 13.77 10.77
CA GLY A 281 -23.61 15.19 10.64
C GLY A 281 -22.56 15.87 11.49
N GLU A 282 -21.57 16.46 10.84
CA GLU A 282 -20.77 17.52 11.43
C GLU A 282 -21.76 18.64 11.69
N GLY A 283 -22.29 18.65 12.92
CA GLY A 283 -23.07 19.74 13.47
C GLY A 283 -22.16 20.97 13.51
N SER A 284 -22.42 21.87 12.56
CA SER A 284 -22.12 23.30 12.63
C SER A 284 -22.69 23.94 13.89
#